data_AF-A0A2G8JEL7-F1
#
_entry.id   AF-A0A2G8JEL7-F1
#
_cell.length_a   1.000
_cell.length_b   1.000
_cell.length_c   1.000
_cell.angle_alpha   90.00
_cell.angle_beta   90.00
_cell.angle_gamma   90.00
#
_symmetry.space_group_name_H-M   'P 1'
#
loop_
_entity.id
_entity.type
_entity.pdbx_description
1 polymer ?
#
loop_
_entity_poly.entity_id
_entity_poly.type
_entity_poly.pdbx_seq_one_letter_code
_entity_poly.pdbx_strand_id
1 'polypeptide(L)'
;MIGSSGAILSYIMCKAMNRSLSNVIFGGYGTKSTAGGKPMAIEGTHTEINVDNAIDLISDAKNIIITPGYGLCVAQAQYPIAEMVTLLKKKGKNVSDRANDTVNSAAEEDPNSIIAGMPVLRVWDSKDVIVMKRTLGVGYAAVDNPIFFKENTSMLLGDAKKTCDALLTQIRSRYES
;
A
#
# COMPACT_ATOMS: atom_id res chain seq x y z
N MET A 1 -0.80 35.06 6.17
CA MET A 1 -0.81 33.80 6.96
C MET A 1 -1.43 32.62 6.20
N ILE A 2 -2.43 32.82 5.33
CA ILE A 2 -2.98 31.76 4.46
C ILE A 2 -1.97 31.32 3.38
N GLY A 3 -1.28 32.28 2.74
CA GLY A 3 -0.27 31.97 1.70
C GLY A 3 0.97 31.22 2.20
N SER A 4 1.42 31.48 3.44
CA SER A 4 2.57 30.79 4.04
C SER A 4 2.25 29.32 4.38
N SER A 5 1.01 29.03 4.82
CA SER A 5 0.56 27.66 5.10
C SER A 5 0.52 26.81 3.83
N GLY A 6 -0.05 27.35 2.74
CA GLY A 6 -0.10 26.67 1.44
C GLY A 6 1.29 26.38 0.86
N ALA A 7 2.21 27.33 0.99
CA ALA A 7 3.60 27.16 0.53
C ALA A 7 4.34 26.07 1.32
N ILE A 8 4.19 26.03 2.65
CA ILE A 8 4.81 25.01 3.50
C ILE A 8 4.24 23.64 3.18
N LEU A 9 2.91 23.51 3.05
CA LEU A 9 2.28 22.24 2.70
C LEU A 9 2.76 21.73 1.32
N SER A 10 2.79 22.62 0.32
CA SER A 10 3.28 22.29 -1.02
C SER A 10 4.73 21.82 -0.99
N TYR A 11 5.58 22.46 -0.19
CA TYR A 11 6.97 22.06 0.00
C TYR A 11 7.09 20.68 0.67
N ILE A 12 6.31 20.42 1.72
CA ILE A 12 6.29 19.11 2.40
C ILE A 12 5.86 18.00 1.44
N MET A 13 4.80 18.22 0.66
CA MET A 13 4.33 17.26 -0.34
C MET A 13 5.39 16.99 -1.42
N CYS A 14 6.02 18.04 -1.96
CA CYS A 14 7.11 17.89 -2.93
C CYS A 14 8.29 17.09 -2.36
N LYS A 15 8.69 17.39 -1.11
CA LYS A 15 9.75 16.66 -0.41
C LYS A 15 9.37 15.20 -0.18
N ALA A 16 8.12 14.93 0.22
CA ALA A 16 7.62 13.56 0.42
C ALA A 16 7.60 12.74 -0.88
N MET A 17 7.39 13.37 -2.03
CA MET A 17 7.42 12.71 -3.34
C MET A 17 8.83 12.64 -3.97
N ASN A 18 9.87 13.14 -3.29
CA ASN A 18 11.20 13.36 -3.88
C ASN A 18 11.17 14.14 -5.22
N ARG A 19 10.26 15.12 -5.34
CA ARG A 19 10.12 15.99 -6.54
C ARG A 19 10.36 17.45 -6.18
N SER A 20 10.82 18.26 -7.13
CA SER A 20 10.87 19.71 -6.97
C SER A 20 9.51 20.32 -7.31
N LEU A 21 9.20 21.47 -6.70
CA LEU A 21 7.98 22.23 -7.02
C LEU A 21 7.90 22.58 -8.52
N SER A 22 9.05 22.90 -9.14
CA SER A 22 9.14 23.13 -10.59
C SER A 22 8.74 21.90 -11.40
N ASN A 23 9.20 20.71 -11.03
CA ASN A 23 8.83 19.48 -11.74
C ASN A 23 7.34 19.19 -11.60
N VAL A 24 6.74 19.47 -10.43
CA VAL A 24 5.31 19.26 -10.22
C VAL A 24 4.45 20.25 -11.03
N ILE A 25 4.83 21.53 -11.06
CA ILE A 25 4.04 22.57 -11.75
C ILE A 25 4.22 22.50 -13.27
N PHE A 26 5.43 22.25 -13.76
CA PHE A 26 5.75 22.28 -15.19
C PHE A 26 5.82 20.89 -15.84
N GLY A 27 5.44 19.83 -15.12
CA GLY A 27 5.33 18.48 -15.68
C GLY A 27 6.67 17.76 -15.95
N GLY A 28 7.68 17.99 -15.11
CA GLY A 28 8.97 17.30 -15.21
C GLY A 28 8.87 15.79 -14.99
N TYR A 29 9.64 15.01 -15.76
CA TYR A 29 9.67 13.55 -15.71
C TYR A 29 10.60 13.03 -14.60
N GLY A 30 10.16 12.02 -13.83
CA GLY A 30 10.95 11.37 -12.77
C GLY A 30 11.05 12.10 -11.43
N THR A 31 11.76 11.49 -10.46
CA THR A 31 12.15 12.14 -9.20
C THR A 31 13.52 12.82 -9.34
N LYS A 32 13.93 13.57 -8.32
CA LYS A 32 15.29 14.16 -8.25
C LYS A 32 16.41 13.13 -8.33
N SER A 33 16.11 11.86 -8.08
CA SER A 33 17.09 10.77 -7.96
C SER A 33 16.97 9.75 -9.09
N THR A 34 16.04 9.90 -10.04
CA THR A 34 15.91 8.98 -11.18
C THR A 34 17.12 9.10 -12.11
N ALA A 35 17.85 8.00 -12.29
CA ALA A 35 18.88 7.88 -13.31
C ALA A 35 18.25 7.73 -14.71
N GLY A 36 18.90 8.28 -15.75
CA GLY A 36 18.36 8.35 -17.12
C GLY A 36 18.29 7.02 -17.89
N GLY A 37 18.33 5.88 -17.21
CA GLY A 37 18.27 4.55 -17.80
C GLY A 37 16.85 4.00 -17.95
N LYS A 38 16.73 2.77 -18.49
CA LYS A 38 15.47 2.03 -18.49
C LYS A 38 15.22 1.45 -17.09
N PRO A 39 13.98 1.52 -16.56
CA PRO A 39 13.62 0.84 -15.32
C PRO A 39 13.89 -0.67 -15.40
N MET A 40 14.20 -1.27 -14.26
CA MET A 40 14.40 -2.72 -14.15
C MET A 40 13.12 -3.47 -14.55
N ALA A 41 13.25 -4.49 -15.40
CA ALA A 41 12.13 -5.36 -15.76
C ALA A 41 11.80 -6.27 -14.58
N ILE A 42 10.51 -6.41 -14.27
CA ILE A 42 10.06 -7.29 -13.19
C ILE A 42 9.79 -8.68 -13.77
N GLU A 43 10.60 -9.65 -13.35
CA GLU A 43 10.45 -11.06 -13.68
C GLU A 43 10.04 -11.82 -12.42
N GLY A 44 8.89 -12.49 -12.44
CA GLY A 44 8.41 -13.26 -11.29
C GLY A 44 6.98 -13.73 -11.45
N THR A 45 6.62 -14.76 -10.68
CA THR A 45 5.23 -15.20 -10.52
C THR A 45 4.70 -14.65 -9.20
N HIS A 46 3.50 -14.06 -9.21
CA HIS A 46 2.86 -13.60 -7.98
C HIS A 46 2.10 -14.75 -7.33
N THR A 47 1.97 -14.70 -6.00
CA THR A 47 1.17 -15.65 -5.23
C THR A 47 -0.23 -15.09 -5.04
N GLU A 48 -1.29 -15.77 -5.49
CA GLU A 48 -2.67 -15.38 -5.21
C GLU A 48 -3.28 -16.21 -4.07
N ILE A 49 -4.06 -15.57 -3.21
CA ILE A 49 -4.81 -16.22 -2.13
C ILE A 49 -6.29 -15.86 -2.20
N ASN A 50 -7.12 -16.69 -1.57
CA ASN A 50 -8.54 -16.44 -1.37
C ASN A 50 -8.81 -15.79 0.00
N VAL A 51 -10.08 -15.48 0.27
CA VAL A 51 -10.51 -14.86 1.53
C VAL A 51 -10.24 -15.77 2.73
N ASP A 52 -10.47 -17.09 2.59
CA ASP A 52 -10.32 -18.05 3.69
C ASP A 52 -8.85 -18.12 4.15
N ASN A 53 -7.91 -18.25 3.22
CA ASN A 53 -6.47 -18.26 3.52
C ASN A 53 -6.01 -16.92 4.12
N ALA A 54 -6.58 -15.79 3.66
CA ALA A 54 -6.28 -14.48 4.24
C ALA A 54 -6.75 -14.38 5.69
N ILE A 55 -7.89 -15.00 6.04
CA ILE A 55 -8.43 -15.04 7.40
C ILE A 55 -7.55 -15.87 8.33
N ASP A 56 -7.00 -16.98 7.86
CA ASP A 56 -6.07 -17.79 8.64
C ASP A 56 -4.80 -17.00 8.95
N LEU A 57 -4.20 -16.33 7.96
CA LEU A 57 -3.05 -15.44 8.15
C LEU A 57 -3.34 -14.31 9.15
N ILE A 58 -4.50 -13.66 9.04
CA ILE A 58 -4.94 -12.59 9.96
C ILE A 58 -5.17 -13.16 11.38
N SER A 59 -5.68 -14.38 11.49
CA SER A 59 -5.98 -15.04 12.76
C SER A 59 -4.73 -15.48 13.50
N ASP A 60 -3.68 -15.89 12.79
CA ASP A 60 -2.40 -16.26 13.38
C ASP A 60 -1.54 -15.05 13.75
N ALA A 61 -1.74 -13.91 13.07
CA ALA A 61 -0.99 -12.69 13.31
C ALA A 61 -1.31 -12.04 14.67
N LYS A 62 -0.28 -11.71 15.46
CA LYS A 62 -0.42 -10.92 16.71
C LYS A 62 -0.30 -9.41 16.48
N ASN A 63 0.58 -9.01 15.55
CA ASN A 63 0.82 -7.62 15.20
C ASN A 63 0.41 -7.41 13.74
N ILE A 64 -0.50 -6.47 13.50
CA ILE A 64 -1.07 -6.21 12.18
C ILE A 64 -0.89 -4.71 11.89
N ILE A 65 -0.34 -4.41 10.72
CA ILE A 65 -0.24 -3.04 10.21
C ILE A 65 -1.11 -2.94 8.98
N ILE A 66 -2.01 -1.94 8.96
CA ILE A 66 -2.87 -1.66 7.81
C ILE A 66 -2.37 -0.39 7.14
N THR A 67 -2.15 -0.49 5.83
CA THR A 67 -1.66 0.62 5.00
C THR A 67 -2.74 1.01 4.00
N PRO A 68 -3.70 1.85 4.39
CA PRO A 68 -4.78 2.25 3.48
C PRO A 68 -4.21 3.07 2.32
N GLY A 69 -4.61 2.70 1.10
CA GLY A 69 -4.32 3.48 -0.10
C GLY A 69 -5.57 4.15 -0.65
N TYR A 70 -5.39 5.03 -1.65
CA TYR A 70 -6.49 5.74 -2.31
C TYR A 70 -7.64 4.81 -2.79
N GLY A 71 -7.31 3.61 -3.25
CA GLY A 71 -8.30 2.62 -3.71
C GLY A 71 -9.31 2.19 -2.64
N LEU A 72 -8.92 2.17 -1.36
CA LEU A 72 -9.82 1.87 -0.24
C LEU A 72 -10.89 2.95 -0.07
N CYS A 73 -10.46 4.23 -0.17
CA CYS A 73 -11.35 5.38 -0.05
C CYS A 73 -12.31 5.47 -1.26
N VAL A 74 -11.82 5.21 -2.47
CA VAL A 74 -12.66 5.19 -3.68
C VAL A 74 -13.74 4.11 -3.58
N ALA A 75 -13.40 2.93 -3.06
CA ALA A 75 -14.35 1.83 -2.90
C ALA A 75 -15.31 2.00 -1.71
N GLN A 76 -15.16 3.04 -0.89
CA GLN A 76 -15.93 3.23 0.34
C GLN A 76 -15.81 2.03 1.30
N ALA A 77 -14.59 1.49 1.43
CA ALA A 77 -14.27 0.31 2.24
C ALA A 77 -13.68 0.68 3.63
N GLN A 78 -13.64 1.97 3.99
CA GLN A 78 -13.15 2.42 5.29
C GLN A 78 -13.99 1.93 6.47
N TYR A 79 -15.30 1.79 6.29
CA TYR A 79 -16.21 1.34 7.36
C TYR A 79 -15.97 -0.11 7.78
N PRO A 80 -15.96 -1.11 6.87
CA PRO A 80 -15.69 -2.49 7.27
C PRO A 80 -14.29 -2.66 7.84
N ILE A 81 -13.29 -1.92 7.35
CA ILE A 81 -11.94 -1.94 7.91
C ILE A 81 -11.90 -1.39 9.35
N ALA A 82 -12.54 -0.25 9.61
CA ALA A 82 -12.58 0.34 10.96
C ALA A 82 -13.23 -0.61 11.98
N GLU A 83 -14.29 -1.30 11.56
CA GLU A 83 -14.94 -2.29 12.39
C GLU A 83 -14.07 -3.54 12.62
N MET A 84 -13.44 -4.05 11.55
CA MET A 84 -12.51 -5.16 11.62
C MET A 84 -11.34 -4.87 12.58
N VAL A 85 -10.75 -3.69 12.50
CA VAL A 85 -9.69 -3.23 13.43
C VAL A 85 -10.19 -3.26 14.87
N THR A 86 -11.42 -2.79 15.11
CA THR A 86 -12.02 -2.77 16.44
C THR A 86 -12.20 -4.19 16.99
N LEU A 87 -12.68 -5.12 16.17
CA LEU A 87 -12.84 -6.53 16.55
C LEU A 87 -11.50 -7.20 16.85
N LEU A 88 -10.50 -7.03 15.99
CA LEU A 88 -9.17 -7.60 16.17
C LEU A 88 -8.49 -7.05 17.44
N LYS A 89 -8.62 -5.75 17.71
CA LYS A 89 -8.12 -5.13 18.96
C LYS A 89 -8.83 -5.68 20.20
N LYS A 90 -10.16 -5.85 20.15
CA LYS A 90 -10.93 -6.47 21.25
C LYS A 90 -10.46 -7.90 21.56
N LYS A 91 -9.95 -8.62 20.56
CA LYS A 91 -9.39 -9.98 20.70
C LYS A 91 -7.91 -9.99 21.09
N GLY A 92 -7.34 -8.84 21.49
CA GLY A 92 -5.99 -8.73 22.02
C GLY A 92 -4.89 -8.66 20.96
N LYS A 93 -5.24 -8.44 19.67
CA LYS A 93 -4.25 -8.22 18.61
C LYS A 93 -3.79 -6.76 18.60
N ASN A 94 -2.52 -6.55 18.32
CA ASN A 94 -1.93 -5.22 18.17
C ASN A 94 -2.12 -4.74 16.74
N VAL A 95 -3.13 -3.90 16.51
CA VAL A 95 -3.44 -3.37 15.18
C VAL A 95 -3.12 -1.87 15.10
N SER A 96 -2.36 -1.47 14.08
CA SER A 96 -2.01 -0.07 13.82
C SER A 96 -2.24 0.30 12.36
N ASP A 97 -2.67 1.53 12.13
CA ASP A 97 -2.82 2.15 10.82
C ASP A 97 -1.59 3.03 10.51
N ARG A 98 -1.04 2.89 9.31
CA ARG A 98 0.03 3.77 8.81
C ARG A 98 -0.43 4.44 7.53
N ALA A 99 -0.48 5.77 7.54
CA ALA A 99 -0.73 6.56 6.35
C ALA A 99 0.58 6.74 5.56
N ASN A 100 0.77 5.93 4.51
CA ASN A 100 1.72 6.24 3.44
C ASN A 100 1.16 5.71 2.12
N ASP A 101 1.14 6.56 1.10
CA ASP A 101 0.54 6.28 -0.21
C ASP A 101 1.35 5.26 -1.04
N THR A 102 2.56 4.90 -0.59
CA THR A 102 3.51 4.15 -1.42
C THR A 102 4.23 3.05 -0.63
N VAL A 103 4.10 1.83 -1.15
CA VAL A 103 4.72 0.60 -0.65
C VAL A 103 5.60 -0.05 -1.73
N ASN A 104 6.18 0.75 -2.62
CA ASN A 104 6.90 0.22 -3.79
C ASN A 104 8.42 0.16 -3.53
N SER A 105 8.99 -1.05 -3.53
CA SER A 105 10.42 -1.26 -3.27
C SER A 105 11.33 -0.72 -4.37
N ALA A 106 10.81 -0.50 -5.58
CA ALA A 106 11.56 0.12 -6.69
C ALA A 106 12.05 1.54 -6.34
N ALA A 107 11.46 2.22 -5.35
CA ALA A 107 11.97 3.50 -4.87
C ALA A 107 13.37 3.38 -4.23
N GLU A 108 13.72 2.21 -3.68
CA GLU A 108 15.01 1.94 -3.03
C GLU A 108 15.90 1.01 -3.86
N GLU A 109 15.30 0.03 -4.56
CA GLU A 109 16.02 -1.04 -5.27
C GLU A 109 16.41 -0.67 -6.71
N ASP A 110 15.69 0.25 -7.37
CA ASP A 110 15.94 0.64 -8.78
C ASP A 110 16.24 2.14 -8.93
N PRO A 111 17.52 2.53 -9.13
CA PRO A 111 17.90 3.92 -9.38
C PRO A 111 17.27 4.53 -10.64
N ASN A 112 16.88 3.72 -11.62
CA ASN A 112 16.24 4.19 -12.86
C ASN A 112 14.72 4.30 -12.74
N SER A 113 14.15 3.92 -11.59
CA SER A 113 12.72 4.05 -11.34
C SER A 113 12.30 5.52 -11.29
N ILE A 114 11.11 5.82 -11.82
CA ILE A 114 10.56 7.19 -11.79
C ILE A 114 10.18 7.65 -10.38
N ILE A 115 10.24 6.75 -9.40
CA ILE A 115 9.99 6.98 -7.98
C ILE A 115 11.25 6.78 -7.13
N ALA A 116 12.44 6.69 -7.74
CA ALA A 116 13.70 6.49 -7.02
C ALA A 116 13.91 7.56 -5.93
N GLY A 117 14.36 7.13 -4.75
CA GLY A 117 14.62 7.99 -3.60
C GLY A 117 13.37 8.54 -2.88
N MET A 118 12.17 8.11 -3.27
CA MET A 118 10.94 8.45 -2.56
C MET A 118 10.86 7.67 -1.24
N PRO A 119 10.55 8.31 -0.11
CA PRO A 119 10.34 7.61 1.16
C PRO A 119 9.08 6.73 1.09
N VAL A 120 9.29 5.42 1.06
CA VAL A 120 8.23 4.40 0.99
C VAL A 120 8.11 3.64 2.30
N LEU A 121 6.95 3.06 2.57
CA LEU A 121 6.81 2.15 3.70
C LEU A 121 7.31 0.76 3.30
N ARG A 122 8.34 0.27 4.01
CA ARG A 122 8.97 -1.04 3.78
C ARG A 122 8.12 -2.19 4.30
N VAL A 123 6.99 -2.43 3.64
CA VAL A 123 6.08 -3.52 4.01
C VAL A 123 6.70 -4.89 3.78
N TRP A 124 7.64 -5.01 2.83
CA TRP A 124 8.31 -6.27 2.52
C TRP A 124 9.24 -6.78 3.64
N ASP A 125 9.55 -5.94 4.63
CA ASP A 125 10.29 -6.36 5.83
C ASP A 125 9.40 -7.10 6.85
N SER A 126 8.07 -7.16 6.63
CA SER A 126 7.17 -7.95 7.48
C SER A 126 7.21 -9.44 7.15
N LYS A 127 6.76 -10.26 8.11
CA LYS A 127 6.72 -11.72 7.95
C LYS A 127 5.85 -12.14 6.76
N ASP A 128 4.64 -11.57 6.69
CA ASP A 128 3.65 -11.83 5.66
C ASP A 128 3.06 -10.50 5.20
N VAL A 129 2.79 -10.35 3.91
CA VAL A 129 2.17 -9.17 3.28
C VAL A 129 0.96 -9.62 2.47
N ILE A 130 -0.20 -8.99 2.72
CA ILE A 130 -1.40 -9.20 1.90
C ILE A 130 -1.69 -7.93 1.11
N VAL A 131 -1.68 -8.02 -0.21
CA VAL A 131 -1.98 -6.90 -1.11
C VAL A 131 -3.38 -7.08 -1.69
N MET A 132 -4.27 -6.13 -1.39
CA MET A 132 -5.63 -6.12 -1.91
C MET A 132 -5.75 -5.16 -3.09
N LYS A 133 -6.09 -5.67 -4.28
CA LYS A 133 -6.30 -4.86 -5.49
C LYS A 133 -7.23 -5.54 -6.49
N ARG A 134 -7.76 -4.78 -7.45
CA ARG A 134 -8.71 -5.31 -8.46
C ARG A 134 -8.08 -6.27 -9.47
N THR A 135 -6.89 -5.93 -9.97
CA THR A 135 -6.15 -6.68 -11.00
C THR A 135 -4.66 -6.46 -10.78
N LEU A 136 -3.76 -7.15 -11.49
CA LEU A 136 -2.30 -6.92 -11.42
C LEU A 136 -1.80 -5.66 -12.15
N GLY A 137 -2.69 -4.85 -12.73
CA GLY A 137 -2.30 -3.64 -13.46
C GLY A 137 -1.54 -2.60 -12.63
N VAL A 138 -0.82 -1.73 -13.33
CA VAL A 138 0.00 -0.66 -12.75
C VAL A 138 -0.84 0.39 -12.01
N GLY A 139 -0.22 1.02 -11.00
CA GLY A 139 -0.80 2.14 -10.25
C GLY A 139 -0.62 3.49 -10.96
N TYR A 140 -0.80 4.59 -10.23
CA TYR A 140 -0.71 5.96 -10.76
C TYR A 140 0.63 6.27 -11.46
N ALA A 141 1.74 5.76 -10.90
CA ALA A 141 3.06 5.96 -11.46
C ALA A 141 3.32 5.13 -12.74
N ALA A 142 2.39 4.26 -13.14
CA ALA A 142 2.56 3.36 -14.28
C ALA A 142 3.84 2.48 -14.22
N VAL A 143 4.35 2.23 -13.01
CA VAL A 143 5.49 1.34 -12.75
C VAL A 143 4.95 0.09 -12.06
N ASP A 144 5.46 -1.07 -12.46
CA ASP A 144 5.21 -2.32 -11.76
C ASP A 144 5.80 -2.25 -10.33
N ASN A 145 5.23 -3.03 -9.41
CA ASN A 145 5.68 -3.04 -8.03
C ASN A 145 6.38 -4.38 -7.73
N PRO A 146 7.71 -4.39 -7.46
CA PRO A 146 8.43 -5.63 -7.23
C PRO A 146 7.92 -6.41 -6.03
N ILE A 147 7.28 -5.75 -5.04
CA ILE A 147 6.75 -6.44 -3.87
C ILE A 147 5.70 -7.51 -4.23
N PHE A 148 4.98 -7.34 -5.35
CA PHE A 148 3.91 -8.27 -5.76
C PHE A 148 4.45 -9.66 -6.11
N PHE A 149 5.76 -9.77 -6.34
CA PHE A 149 6.44 -10.99 -6.74
C PHE A 149 7.40 -11.52 -5.66
N LYS A 150 7.44 -10.87 -4.48
CA LYS A 150 8.22 -11.37 -3.34
C LYS A 150 7.52 -12.56 -2.69
N GLU A 151 8.29 -13.51 -2.18
CA GLU A 151 7.78 -14.78 -1.63
C GLU A 151 6.84 -14.59 -0.42
N ASN A 152 7.07 -13.55 0.39
CA ASN A 152 6.24 -13.22 1.55
C ASN A 152 5.00 -12.38 1.20
N THR A 153 4.75 -12.11 -0.08
CA THR A 153 3.60 -11.32 -0.53
C THR A 153 2.55 -12.21 -1.17
N SER A 154 1.32 -12.10 -0.66
CA SER A 154 0.14 -12.73 -1.20
C SER A 154 -0.83 -11.68 -1.76
N MET A 155 -1.33 -11.94 -2.96
CA MET A 155 -2.27 -11.09 -3.67
C MET A 155 -3.69 -11.57 -3.40
N LEU A 156 -4.53 -10.70 -2.83
CA LEU A 156 -5.95 -10.94 -2.64
C LEU A 156 -6.73 -10.08 -3.65
N LEU A 157 -7.00 -10.65 -4.81
CA LEU A 157 -7.61 -9.92 -5.92
C LEU A 157 -9.13 -9.77 -5.75
N GLY A 158 -9.63 -8.57 -5.98
CA GLY A 158 -11.06 -8.27 -5.89
C GLY A 158 -11.38 -6.79 -5.73
N ASP A 159 -12.67 -6.47 -5.73
CA ASP A 159 -13.15 -5.15 -5.32
C ASP A 159 -12.91 -4.95 -3.82
N ALA A 160 -12.30 -3.83 -3.44
CA ALA A 160 -11.89 -3.60 -2.06
C ALA A 160 -13.06 -3.63 -1.08
N LYS A 161 -14.23 -3.09 -1.46
CA LYS A 161 -15.41 -3.09 -0.58
C LYS A 161 -15.90 -4.51 -0.34
N LYS A 162 -16.14 -5.25 -1.43
CA LYS A 162 -16.62 -6.64 -1.35
C LYS A 162 -15.67 -7.53 -0.55
N THR A 163 -14.36 -7.41 -0.79
CA THR A 163 -13.38 -8.22 -0.08
C THR A 163 -13.28 -7.83 1.40
N CYS A 164 -13.33 -6.54 1.74
CA CYS A 164 -13.34 -6.10 3.15
C CYS A 164 -14.60 -6.56 3.89
N ASP A 165 -15.77 -6.48 3.24
CA ASP A 165 -17.04 -6.96 3.82
C ASP A 165 -17.00 -8.48 4.05
N ALA A 166 -16.46 -9.25 3.10
CA ALA A 166 -16.30 -10.70 3.22
C ALA A 166 -15.36 -11.07 4.38
N LEU A 167 -14.21 -10.40 4.47
CA LEU A 167 -13.25 -10.58 5.57
C LEU A 167 -13.90 -10.26 6.92
N LEU A 168 -14.64 -9.15 7.02
CA LEU A 168 -15.31 -8.75 8.24
C LEU A 168 -16.34 -9.80 8.69
N THR A 169 -17.16 -10.30 7.76
CA THR A 169 -18.15 -11.35 8.06
C THR A 169 -17.49 -12.62 8.58
N GLN A 170 -16.40 -13.08 7.96
CA GLN A 170 -15.69 -14.27 8.42
C GLN A 170 -15.00 -14.06 9.78
N ILE A 171 -14.38 -12.90 10.00
CA ILE A 171 -13.79 -12.54 11.29
C ILE A 171 -14.83 -12.55 12.39
N ARG A 172 -16.02 -11.96 12.16
CA ARG A 172 -17.13 -12.03 13.12
C ARG A 172 -17.52 -13.48 13.39
N SER A 173 -17.76 -14.28 12.36
CA SER A 173 -18.13 -15.69 12.51
C SER A 173 -17.11 -16.49 13.34
N ARG A 174 -15.80 -16.19 13.21
CA ARG A 174 -14.73 -16.92 13.91
C ARG A 174 -14.50 -16.45 15.35
N TYR A 175 -14.85 -15.21 15.68
CA TYR A 175 -14.59 -14.64 17.01
C TYR A 175 -15.85 -14.43 17.86
N GLU A 176 -17.04 -14.46 17.26
CA GLU A 176 -18.33 -14.37 17.96
C GLU A 176 -18.99 -15.75 18.16
N SER A 177 -18.42 -16.83 17.60
CA SER A 177 -18.68 -18.21 18.02
C SER A 177 -17.92 -18.57 19.29
#